data_AF-A0A348Z221-F1
#
_entry.id   AF-A0A348Z221-F1
#
_cell.length_a   1.000
_cell.length_b   1.000
_cell.length_c   1.000
_cell.angle_alpha   90.00
_cell.angle_beta   90.00
_cell.angle_gamma   90.00
#
_symmetry.space_group_name_H-M   'P 1'
#
loop_
_entity.id
_entity.type
_entity.pdbx_description
1 polymer ?
#
loop_
_entity_poly.entity_id
_entity_poly.type
_entity_poly.pdbx_seq_one_letter_code
_entity_poly.pdbx_strand_id
1 'polypeptide(L)'
;SAKIALVEYCNEKGIKIICSMGTGNKFDPTQFKVADIYDTKVCPLAKVMRHELRKREIKSLKVVYSEEMPTKPKQDDVVTCKTGCVCTGGTKKCAIKRQIPGSISFVPPVAGMIIGGEVIKDLLKES
;
A
#
# COMPACT_ATOMS: atom_id res chain seq x y z
N SER A 1 -0.37 -10.46 8.69
CA SER A 1 0.53 -9.37 8.23
C SER A 1 0.63 -8.35 9.34
N ALA A 2 1.79 -7.72 9.56
CA ALA A 2 1.98 -6.72 10.63
C ALA A 2 0.96 -5.56 10.55
N LYS A 3 0.63 -5.09 9.34
CA LYS A 3 -0.42 -4.05 9.15
C LYS A 3 -1.79 -4.50 9.64
N ILE A 4 -2.16 -5.75 9.39
CA ILE A 4 -3.47 -6.28 9.79
C ILE A 4 -3.53 -6.41 11.32
N ALA A 5 -2.48 -6.98 11.93
CA ALA A 5 -2.39 -7.13 13.37
C ALA A 5 -2.45 -5.78 14.10
N LEU A 6 -1.81 -4.73 13.55
CA LEU A 6 -1.88 -3.38 14.09
C LEU A 6 -3.30 -2.80 14.01
N VAL A 7 -3.97 -3.00 12.87
CA VAL A 7 -5.36 -2.54 12.70
C VAL A 7 -6.31 -3.29 13.63
N GLU A 8 -6.16 -4.61 13.79
CA GLU A 8 -6.92 -5.41 14.76
C GLU A 8 -6.74 -4.87 16.17
N TYR A 9 -5.49 -4.71 16.62
CA TYR A 9 -5.16 -4.19 17.93
C TYR A 9 -5.75 -2.79 18.17
N CYS A 10 -5.60 -1.88 17.22
CA CYS A 10 -6.15 -0.53 17.32
C CYS A 10 -7.68 -0.55 17.37
N ASN A 11 -8.33 -1.38 16.56
CA ASN A 11 -9.79 -1.52 16.56
C ASN A 11 -10.31 -2.07 17.90
N GLU A 12 -9.66 -3.09 18.46
CA GLU A 12 -10.01 -3.66 19.78
C GLU A 12 -9.84 -2.66 20.93
N LYS A 13 -8.87 -1.75 20.82
CA LYS A 13 -8.56 -0.74 21.84
C LYS A 13 -9.23 0.62 21.60
N GLY A 14 -9.98 0.77 20.52
CA GLY A 14 -10.56 2.07 20.13
C GLY A 14 -9.51 3.13 19.80
N ILE A 15 -8.30 2.72 19.40
CA ILE A 15 -7.21 3.63 19.03
C ILE A 15 -7.41 4.02 17.56
N LYS A 16 -7.42 5.33 17.28
CA LYS A 16 -7.52 5.85 15.91
C LYS A 16 -6.26 5.49 15.12
N ILE A 17 -6.46 4.95 13.92
CA ILE A 17 -5.37 4.54 13.03
C ILE A 17 -5.69 4.92 11.58
N ILE A 18 -4.67 5.42 10.88
CA ILE A 18 -4.67 5.63 9.44
C ILE A 18 -3.51 4.83 8.81
N CYS A 19 -3.75 4.21 7.66
CA CYS A 19 -2.75 3.36 7.01
C CYS A 19 -2.42 3.81 5.58
N SER A 20 -1.13 3.74 5.21
CA SER A 20 -0.72 3.89 3.81
C SER A 20 -0.88 2.58 3.03
N MET A 21 -1.47 2.63 1.84
CA MET A 21 -1.58 1.52 0.90
C MET A 21 -0.36 1.45 -0.03
N GLY A 22 -0.48 0.78 -1.18
CA GLY A 22 0.64 0.60 -2.11
C GLY A 22 1.00 1.89 -2.86
N THR A 23 2.25 2.32 -2.70
CA THR A 23 2.89 3.46 -3.40
C THR A 23 3.88 3.03 -4.49
N GLY A 24 4.15 1.72 -4.61
CA GLY A 24 5.08 1.20 -5.61
C GLY A 24 4.53 1.27 -7.03
N ASN A 25 5.43 1.43 -8.00
CA ASN A 25 5.17 1.57 -9.44
C ASN A 25 4.21 2.71 -9.79
N LYS A 26 4.32 3.83 -9.08
CA LYS A 26 3.50 5.03 -9.24
C LYS A 26 4.38 6.25 -9.43
N PHE A 27 3.91 7.19 -10.24
CA PHE A 27 4.63 8.38 -10.65
C PHE A 27 3.88 9.67 -10.27
N ASP A 28 2.56 9.60 -10.09
CA ASP A 28 1.73 10.77 -9.89
C ASP A 28 1.24 10.86 -8.44
N PRO A 29 1.90 11.68 -7.59
CA PRO A 29 1.50 11.85 -6.21
C PRO A 29 0.19 12.65 -6.06
N THR A 30 -0.28 13.35 -7.10
CA THR A 30 -1.54 14.11 -7.04
C THR A 30 -2.77 13.20 -7.01
N GLN A 31 -2.61 11.94 -7.40
CA GLN A 31 -3.68 10.93 -7.38
C GLN A 31 -3.84 10.25 -6.01
N PHE A 32 -3.10 10.66 -4.98
CA PHE A 32 -3.34 10.18 -3.62
C PHE A 32 -4.66 10.71 -3.06
N LYS A 33 -5.40 9.83 -2.40
CA LYS A 33 -6.69 10.11 -1.78
C LYS A 33 -6.75 9.49 -0.38
N VAL A 34 -7.40 10.20 0.53
CA VAL A 34 -7.86 9.67 1.82
C VAL A 34 -9.26 9.11 1.61
N ALA A 35 -9.49 7.85 2.00
CA ALA A 35 -10.82 7.23 1.95
C ALA A 35 -10.92 6.11 3.00
N ASP A 36 -12.12 5.53 3.15
CA ASP A 36 -12.24 4.26 3.84
C ASP A 36 -11.63 3.13 2.98
N ILE A 37 -11.08 2.11 3.64
CA ILE A 37 -10.48 0.95 2.98
C ILE A 37 -11.44 0.27 1.99
N TYR A 38 -12.75 0.27 2.26
CA TYR A 38 -13.75 -0.37 1.43
C TYR A 38 -14.07 0.39 0.13
N ASP A 39 -13.77 1.68 0.07
CA ASP A 39 -13.97 2.53 -1.11
C ASP A 39 -12.78 2.54 -2.06
N THR A 40 -11.64 1.99 -1.63
CA THR A 40 -10.39 2.04 -2.39
C THR A 40 -10.44 1.21 -3.69
N LYS A 41 -9.84 1.76 -4.75
CA LYS A 41 -9.78 1.17 -6.10
C LYS A 41 -8.34 0.94 -6.54
N VAL A 42 -8.15 0.09 -7.55
CA VAL A 42 -6.89 -0.11 -8.31
C VAL A 42 -5.68 -0.67 -7.53
N CYS A 43 -5.64 -0.56 -6.19
CA CYS A 43 -4.50 -0.95 -5.36
C CYS A 43 -4.53 -2.44 -4.96
N PRO A 44 -3.52 -3.26 -5.35
CA PRO A 44 -3.46 -4.68 -4.97
C PRO A 44 -3.36 -4.89 -3.45
N LEU A 45 -2.61 -4.05 -2.74
CA LEU A 45 -2.50 -4.13 -1.29
C LEU A 45 -3.85 -3.82 -0.61
N ALA A 46 -4.56 -2.81 -1.08
CA ALA A 46 -5.87 -2.46 -0.55
C ALA A 46 -6.90 -3.59 -0.79
N LYS A 47 -6.81 -4.29 -1.92
CA LYS A 47 -7.63 -5.50 -2.18
C LYS A 47 -7.41 -6.58 -1.13
N VAL A 48 -6.15 -6.87 -0.79
CA VAL A 48 -5.81 -7.85 0.25
C VAL A 48 -6.29 -7.37 1.62
N MET A 49 -6.07 -6.09 1.95
CA MET A 49 -6.54 -5.50 3.21
C MET A 49 -8.06 -5.61 3.34
N ARG A 50 -8.85 -5.23 2.33
CA ARG A 50 -10.32 -5.36 2.37
C ARG A 50 -10.78 -6.79 2.65
N HIS A 51 -10.17 -7.77 1.98
CA HIS A 51 -10.50 -9.18 2.17
C HIS A 51 -10.24 -9.64 3.60
N GLU A 52 -9.05 -9.32 4.11
CA GLU A 52 -8.64 -9.75 5.44
C GLU A 52 -9.38 -9.02 6.56
N LEU A 53 -9.70 -7.73 6.41
CA LEU A 53 -10.46 -6.97 7.38
C LEU A 53 -11.93 -7.41 7.46
N ARG A 54 -12.55 -7.78 6.32
CA ARG A 54 -13.92 -8.34 6.31
C ARG A 54 -14.03 -9.62 7.12
N LYS A 55 -13.04 -10.51 7.00
CA LYS A 55 -12.99 -11.77 7.78
C LYS A 55 -12.91 -11.53 9.30
N ARG A 56 -12.42 -10.36 9.69
CA ARG A 56 -12.22 -9.95 11.09
C ARG A 56 -13.30 -9.01 11.59
N GLU A 57 -14.33 -8.79 10.77
CA GLU A 57 -15.48 -7.94 11.10
C GLU A 57 -15.11 -6.48 11.43
N ILE A 58 -13.97 -6.01 10.92
CA ILE A 58 -13.54 -4.61 11.06
C ILE A 58 -14.36 -3.77 10.09
N LYS A 59 -15.12 -2.80 10.60
CA LYS A 59 -16.14 -2.08 9.81
C LYS A 59 -15.59 -0.94 8.96
N SER A 60 -14.45 -0.37 9.36
CA SER A 60 -13.85 0.77 8.69
C SER A 60 -12.35 0.85 8.98
N LEU A 61 -11.59 1.39 8.04
CA LEU A 61 -10.19 1.77 8.25
C LEU A 61 -9.87 2.95 7.34
N LYS A 62 -9.51 4.08 7.93
CA LYS A 62 -9.05 5.24 7.17
C LYS A 62 -7.71 4.92 6.52
N VAL A 63 -7.58 5.17 5.22
CA VAL A 63 -6.36 4.89 4.47
C VAL A 63 -6.00 5.99 3.48
N VAL A 64 -4.71 6.09 3.18
CA VAL A 64 -4.21 6.81 2.00
C VAL A 64 -3.85 5.80 0.92
N TYR A 65 -4.47 5.95 -0.25
CA TYR A 65 -4.18 5.15 -1.44
C TYR A 65 -4.09 6.07 -2.66
N SER A 66 -3.62 5.56 -3.80
CA SER A 66 -3.71 6.31 -5.06
C SER A 66 -4.50 5.51 -6.09
N GLU A 67 -5.26 6.23 -6.90
CA GLU A 67 -6.06 5.70 -8.01
C GLU A 67 -5.26 5.48 -9.29
N GLU A 68 -3.99 5.91 -9.30
CA GLU A 68 -3.07 5.65 -10.40
C GLU A 68 -2.91 4.14 -10.61
N MET A 69 -3.05 3.70 -11.86
CA MET A 69 -2.79 2.32 -12.25
C MET A 69 -1.30 2.01 -12.14
N PRO A 70 -0.87 1.03 -11.33
CA PRO A 70 0.54 0.72 -11.17
C PRO A 70 1.17 0.34 -12.51
N THR A 71 2.28 0.98 -12.84
CA THR A 71 3.03 0.69 -14.07
C THR A 71 3.67 -0.69 -13.95
N LYS A 72 3.51 -1.54 -14.98
CA LYS A 72 4.19 -2.84 -15.01
C LYS A 72 5.64 -2.63 -15.45
N PRO A 73 6.63 -3.16 -14.71
CA PRO A 73 8.01 -3.20 -15.19
C PRO A 73 8.09 -3.88 -16.56
N LYS A 74 8.87 -3.29 -17.48
CA LYS A 74 9.19 -3.91 -18.78
C LYS A 74 9.92 -5.21 -18.52
N GLN A 75 9.54 -6.29 -19.21
CA GLN A 75 10.11 -7.62 -18.94
C GLN A 75 11.60 -7.70 -19.23
N ASP A 76 12.10 -6.90 -20.18
CA ASP A 76 13.51 -6.88 -20.59
C ASP A 76 14.42 -6.22 -19.53
N ASP A 77 13.88 -5.33 -18.69
CA ASP A 77 14.61 -4.61 -17.64
C ASP A 77 14.57 -5.35 -16.28
N VAL A 78 13.86 -6.47 -16.19
CA VAL A 78 13.76 -7.25 -14.95
C VAL A 78 14.98 -8.16 -14.84
N VAL A 79 15.77 -7.99 -13.78
CA VAL A 79 16.87 -8.90 -13.45
C VAL A 79 16.33 -10.32 -13.30
N THR A 80 16.58 -11.16 -14.31
CA THR A 80 16.18 -12.55 -14.32
C THR A 80 17.28 -13.43 -13.74
N CYS A 81 16.99 -14.71 -13.52
CA CYS A 81 18.01 -15.67 -13.11
C CYS A 81 19.21 -15.74 -14.09
N LYS A 82 19.07 -15.27 -15.33
CA LYS A 82 20.16 -15.22 -16.32
C LYS A 82 21.04 -13.97 -16.21
N THR A 83 20.55 -12.89 -15.60
CA THR A 83 21.23 -11.58 -15.58
C THR A 83 21.66 -11.16 -14.17
N GLY A 84 21.79 -12.12 -13.24
CA GLY A 84 22.32 -11.86 -11.88
C GLY A 84 21.25 -11.65 -10.80
N CYS A 85 20.20 -12.48 -10.78
CA CYS A 85 19.20 -12.42 -9.71
C CYS A 85 19.79 -12.83 -8.34
N VAL A 86 19.36 -12.18 -7.26
CA VAL A 86 19.77 -12.45 -5.86
C VAL A 86 19.34 -13.83 -5.33
N CYS A 87 18.44 -14.54 -6.02
CA CYS A 87 17.96 -15.84 -5.55
C CYS A 87 18.98 -16.96 -5.83
N THR A 88 19.25 -17.79 -4.82
CA THR A 88 20.18 -18.94 -4.88
C THR A 88 19.69 -20.13 -5.73
N GLY A 89 18.46 -20.11 -6.27
CA GLY A 89 17.80 -21.27 -6.88
C GLY A 89 17.44 -21.18 -8.37
N GLY A 90 17.80 -20.10 -9.09
CA GLY A 90 17.88 -20.08 -10.56
C GLY A 90 16.65 -20.46 -11.42
N THR A 91 15.39 -20.29 -10.98
CA THR A 91 14.21 -20.65 -11.81
C THR A 91 13.53 -19.46 -12.53
N LYS A 92 13.24 -19.61 -13.84
CA LYS A 92 12.60 -18.58 -14.70
C LYS A 92 11.25 -18.05 -14.19
N LYS A 93 10.55 -18.78 -13.32
CA LYS A 93 9.20 -18.40 -12.83
C LYS A 93 9.21 -17.18 -11.89
N CYS A 94 10.37 -16.82 -11.33
CA CYS A 94 10.49 -15.72 -10.38
C CYS A 94 10.27 -14.33 -11.03
N ALA A 95 10.78 -14.11 -12.24
CA ALA A 95 10.72 -12.80 -12.92
C ALA A 95 9.29 -12.34 -13.24
N ILE A 96 8.37 -13.29 -13.48
CA ILE A 96 6.96 -12.99 -13.83
C ILE A 96 6.09 -12.93 -12.57
N LYS A 97 6.32 -13.82 -11.60
CA LYS A 97 5.43 -13.98 -10.43
C LYS A 97 5.78 -13.09 -9.24
N ARG A 98 7.02 -12.58 -9.18
CA ARG A 98 7.57 -11.76 -8.08
C ARG A 98 8.32 -10.54 -8.63
N GLN A 99 7.68 -9.78 -9.51
CA GLN A 99 8.23 -8.48 -9.91
C GLN A 99 8.40 -7.60 -8.68
N ILE A 100 9.62 -7.08 -8.49
CA ILE A 100 9.93 -6.15 -7.41
C ILE A 100 9.29 -4.81 -7.81
N PRO A 101 8.35 -4.26 -7.02
CA PRO A 101 7.80 -2.97 -7.32
C PRO A 101 8.89 -1.90 -7.19
N GLY A 102 9.07 -1.09 -8.22
CA GLY A 102 9.89 0.11 -8.17
C GLY A 102 9.28 1.14 -7.22
N SER A 103 10.13 1.91 -6.57
CA SER A 103 9.72 2.98 -5.67
C SER A 103 10.46 4.26 -6.07
N ILE A 104 9.72 5.32 -6.35
CA ILE A 104 10.28 6.60 -6.79
C ILE A 104 10.45 7.49 -5.57
N SER A 105 11.60 8.17 -5.43
CA SER A 105 11.97 8.88 -4.21
C SER A 105 10.94 9.89 -3.71
N PHE A 106 10.18 10.53 -4.59
CA PHE A 106 9.23 11.59 -4.23
C PHE A 106 7.78 11.11 -3.99
N VAL A 107 7.41 9.90 -4.43
CA VAL A 107 6.00 9.44 -4.35
C VAL A 107 5.62 8.95 -2.94
N PRO A 108 6.37 8.03 -2.29
CA PRO A 108 6.07 7.58 -0.93
C PRO A 108 6.10 8.69 0.13
N PRO A 109 7.04 9.66 0.11
CA PRO A 109 7.02 10.76 1.07
C PRO A 109 5.73 11.58 1.03
N VAL A 110 5.17 11.85 -0.15
CA VAL A 110 3.90 12.60 -0.27
C VAL A 110 2.76 11.85 0.40
N ALA A 111 2.68 10.51 0.26
CA ALA A 111 1.70 9.71 1.00
C ALA A 111 1.86 9.86 2.52
N GLY A 112 3.09 9.91 3.02
CA GLY A 112 3.39 10.16 4.43
C GLY A 112 2.99 11.57 4.88
N MET A 113 3.24 12.60 4.07
CA MET A 113 2.83 13.98 4.36
C MET A 113 1.31 14.12 4.40
N ILE A 114 0.59 13.47 3.48
CA ILE A 114 -0.88 13.43 3.49
C ILE A 114 -1.40 12.77 4.77
N ILE A 115 -0.79 11.65 5.19
CA ILE A 115 -1.15 10.98 6.45
C ILE A 115 -0.95 11.93 7.64
N GLY A 116 0.21 12.60 7.73
CA GLY A 116 0.49 13.54 8.82
C GLY A 116 -0.53 14.69 8.86
N GLY A 117 -0.84 15.27 7.70
CA GLY A 117 -1.84 16.33 7.59
C GLY A 117 -3.26 15.86 7.96
N GLU A 118 -3.64 14.65 7.59
CA GLU A 118 -4.95 14.08 7.91
C GLU A 118 -5.10 13.81 9.42
N VAL A 119 -4.06 13.28 10.06
CA VAL A 119 -4.05 13.07 11.52
C VAL A 119 -4.19 14.40 12.26
N ILE A 120 -3.46 15.45 11.84
CA ILE A 120 -3.59 16.78 12.46
C ILE A 120 -5.02 17.33 12.33
N LYS A 121 -5.64 17.19 11.15
CA LYS A 121 -7.04 17.61 10.94
C LYS A 121 -8.03 16.86 11.82
N ASP A 122 -7.83 15.55 12.03
CA ASP A 122 -8.69 14.76 12.92
C ASP A 122 -8.55 15.26 14.36
N LEU A 123 -7.32 15.44 14.84
CA LEU A 123 -7.05 15.95 16.20
C LEU A 123 -7.66 17.35 16.44
N LEU A 124 -7.60 18.23 15.45
CA LEU A 124 -8.18 19.58 15.55
C LEU A 124 -9.72 19.60 15.58
N LYS A 125 -10.39 18.59 15.02
CA LYS A 125 -11.86 18.47 15.08
C LYS A 125 -12.37 17.95 16.43
N GLU A 126 -11.48 17.37 17.22
CA GLU A 126 -11.77 16.83 18.55
C GLU A 126 -11.55 17.87 19.66
N SER A 127 -10.98 19.04 19.30
CA SER A 127 -10.81 20.22 20.17
C SER A 127 -11.99 21.17 20.03
#